data_AF-A0A829A7F1-F1
#
_entry.id   AF-A0A829A7F1-F1
#
_cell.length_a   1.000
_cell.length_b   1.000
_cell.length_c   1.000
_cell.angle_alpha   90.00
_cell.angle_beta   90.00
_cell.angle_gamma   90.00
#
_symmetry.space_group_name_H-M   'P 1'
#
loop_
_entity.id
_entity.type
_entity.pdbx_description
1 polymer ?
#
loop_
_entity_poly.entity_id
_entity_poly.type
_entity_poly.pdbx_seq_one_letter_code
_entity_poly.pdbx_strand_id
1 'polypeptide(L)' 'NSNGILRRNGLPKSMDFREVNQTFISSVSNQRNHIPRKSLNYRTPIEIFLSYVQEAFYSSLI' A
#
# COMPACT_ATOMS: atom_id res chain seq x y z
N ASN A 1 -11.56 5.58 5.72
CA ASN A 1 -11.97 5.30 4.32
C ASN A 1 -10.73 5.35 3.42
N SER A 2 -10.26 4.19 2.92
CA SER A 2 -9.06 4.09 2.06
C SER A 2 -9.23 4.79 0.70
N ASN A 3 -10.45 4.77 0.15
CA ASN A 3 -10.78 5.32 -1.16
C ASN A 3 -10.57 6.83 -1.22
N GLY A 4 -10.81 7.53 -0.11
CA GLY A 4 -10.56 8.98 -0.03
C GLY A 4 -9.07 9.34 -0.17
N ILE A 5 -8.17 8.46 0.24
CA ILE A 5 -6.73 8.73 0.18
C ILE A 5 -6.15 8.34 -1.18
N LEU A 6 -6.62 7.25 -1.79
CA LEU A 6 -6.26 6.90 -3.17
C LEU A 6 -6.65 8.01 -4.15
N ARG A 7 -7.78 8.67 -3.90
CA ARG A 7 -8.26 9.80 -4.72
C ARG A 7 -7.42 11.07 -4.60
N ARG A 8 -6.71 11.27 -3.48
CA ARG A 8 -5.77 12.39 -3.34
C ARG A 8 -4.40 12.09 -3.97
N ASN A 9 -4.00 10.83 -4.00
CA ASN A 9 -2.64 10.43 -4.32
C ASN A 9 -2.53 9.76 -5.70
N GLY A 10 -3.35 10.16 -6.67
CA GLY A 10 -3.17 9.78 -8.08
C GLY A 10 -4.34 9.04 -8.74
N LEU A 11 -5.38 8.62 -8.01
CA LEU A 11 -6.55 7.94 -8.62
C LEU A 11 -7.82 8.76 -8.47
N PRO A 12 -7.96 9.89 -9.19
CA PRO A 12 -9.09 10.80 -9.07
C PRO A 12 -10.43 10.10 -9.37
N LYS A 13 -11.53 10.71 -8.91
CA LYS A 13 -12.87 10.16 -9.17
C LYS A 13 -13.11 10.10 -10.68
N SER A 14 -13.75 9.02 -11.13
CA SER A 14 -14.16 8.86 -12.54
C SER A 14 -12.99 8.78 -13.53
N MET A 15 -11.79 8.41 -13.05
CA MET A 15 -10.67 8.04 -13.93
C MET A 15 -11.00 6.73 -14.67
N ASP A 16 -10.78 6.70 -15.98
CA ASP A 16 -10.91 5.48 -16.78
C ASP A 16 -9.64 4.63 -16.66
N PHE A 17 -9.74 3.45 -16.03
CA PHE A 17 -8.59 2.57 -15.84
C PHE A 17 -8.09 1.90 -17.12
N ARG A 18 -8.86 1.92 -18.22
CA ARG A 18 -8.44 1.36 -19.51
C ARG A 18 -7.25 2.12 -20.11
N GLU A 19 -7.13 3.40 -19.79
CA GLU A 19 -6.10 4.29 -20.33
C GLU A 19 -4.90 4.46 -19.38
N VAL A 20 -4.93 3.78 -18.22
CA VAL A 20 -3.90 3.94 -17.20
C VAL A 20 -2.81 2.89 -17.36
N ASN A 21 -1.57 3.36 -17.45
CA ASN A 21 -0.41 2.48 -17.53
C ASN A 21 -0.18 1.76 -16.19
N GLN A 22 0.19 0.48 -16.25
CA GLN A 22 0.53 -0.32 -15.06
C GLN A 22 1.61 0.33 -14.18
N THR A 23 2.62 0.97 -14.76
CA THR A 23 3.69 1.67 -14.04
C THR A 23 3.13 2.79 -13.14
N PHE A 24 2.09 3.48 -13.60
CA PHE A 24 1.42 4.51 -12.80
C PHE A 24 0.66 3.89 -11.62
N ILE A 25 -0.08 2.80 -11.86
CA ILE A 25 -0.78 2.10 -10.78
C ILE A 25 0.21 1.58 -9.73
N SER A 26 1.32 1.01 -10.18
CA SER A 26 2.39 0.51 -9.32
C SER A 26 3.04 1.64 -8.51
N SER A 27 3.26 2.82 -9.11
CA SER A 27 3.86 3.96 -8.39
C SER A 27 2.92 4.51 -7.31
N VAL A 28 1.62 4.62 -7.60
CA VAL A 28 0.61 5.02 -6.61
C VAL A 28 0.57 4.02 -5.46
N SER A 29 0.53 2.72 -5.76
CA SER A 29 0.55 1.67 -4.73
C SER A 29 1.81 1.74 -3.87
N ASN A 30 2.98 1.88 -4.50
CA ASN A 30 4.26 2.00 -3.82
C ASN A 30 4.26 3.20 -2.86
N GLN A 31 3.84 4.37 -3.33
CA GLN A 31 3.75 5.57 -2.49
C GLN A 31 2.82 5.33 -1.29
N ARG A 32 1.67 4.67 -1.49
CA ARG A 32 0.71 4.40 -0.42
C ARG A 32 1.25 3.47 0.65
N ASN A 33 2.01 2.45 0.24
CA ASN A 33 2.61 1.46 1.12
C ASN A 33 3.70 2.05 2.03
N HIS A 34 4.29 3.20 1.65
CA HIS A 34 5.32 3.91 2.42
C HIS A 34 4.79 5.06 3.29
N ILE A 35 3.48 5.36 3.28
CA ILE A 35 2.94 6.42 4.14
C ILE A 35 2.56 5.84 5.51
N PRO A 36 3.03 6.41 6.63
CA PRO A 36 2.62 6.05 7.99
C PRO A 36 1.10 6.04 8.21
N ARG A 37 0.62 5.17 9.11
CA ARG A 37 -0.79 5.13 9.54
C ARG A 37 -0.89 5.21 11.05
N LYS A 38 -1.71 6.13 11.56
CA LYS A 38 -2.00 6.25 13.00
C LYS A 38 -2.52 4.93 13.61
N SER A 39 -3.34 4.19 12.86
CA SER A 39 -3.85 2.87 13.28
C SER A 39 -2.79 1.77 13.33
N LEU A 40 -1.63 1.98 12.72
CA LEU A 40 -0.48 1.06 12.76
C LEU A 40 0.60 1.58 13.70
N ASN A 41 0.23 2.41 14.69
CA ASN A 41 1.17 3.10 15.58
C ASN A 41 2.22 3.90 14.80
N TYR A 42 1.78 4.60 13.76
CA TYR A 42 2.62 5.40 12.85
C TYR A 42 3.67 4.61 12.05
N ARG A 43 3.55 3.28 11.97
CA ARG A 43 4.30 2.47 11.00
C ARG A 43 3.65 2.49 9.62
N THR A 44 4.43 2.16 8.62
CA THR A 44 3.98 2.06 7.22
C THR A 44 3.36 0.68 6.95
N PRO A 45 2.41 0.56 6.01
CA PRO A 45 1.89 -0.75 5.60
C PRO A 45 2.97 -1.75 5.17
N ILE A 46 4.03 -1.29 4.48
CA ILE A 46 5.10 -2.19 4.04
C ILE A 46 5.91 -2.75 5.21
N GLU A 47 6.20 -1.93 6.24
CA GLU A 47 6.89 -2.39 7.45
C GLU A 47 6.10 -3.49 8.17
N ILE A 48 4.80 -3.29 8.36
CA ILE A 48 3.92 -4.28 9.02
C ILE A 48 3.82 -5.57 8.19
N PHE A 49 3.70 -5.44 6.87
CA PHE A 49 3.66 -6.60 5.98
C PHE A 49 4.95 -7.42 6.09
N LEU A 50 6.11 -6.78 6.01
CA LEU A 50 7.41 -7.44 6.11
C LEU A 50 7.60 -8.11 7.47
N SER A 51 7.11 -7.52 8.58
CA SER A 51 7.20 -8.18 9.88
C SER A 51 6.41 -9.49 9.93
N TYR A 52 5.23 -9.55 9.31
CA TYR A 52 4.44 -10.80 9.26
C TYR A 52 5.06 -11.84 8.34
N VAL A 53 5.64 -11.42 7.21
CA VAL A 53 6.36 -12.34 6.31
C VAL A 53 7.57 -12.94 7.04
N GLN A 54 8.32 -12.12 7.76
CA GLN A 54 9.48 -12.57 8.52
C GLN A 54 9.07 -13.53 9.66
N GLU A 55 8.01 -13.21 10.40
CA GLU A 55 7.44 -14.10 11.42
C GLU A 55 7.02 -15.45 10.83
N ALA A 56 6.24 -15.44 9.73
CA ALA A 56 5.80 -16.64 9.06
C ALA A 56 6.96 -17.50 8.53
N PHE A 57 8.02 -16.85 8.02
CA PHE A 57 9.23 -17.54 7.58
C PHE A 57 9.91 -18.25 8.75
N TYR A 58 10.11 -17.57 9.88
CA TYR A 58 10.72 -18.22 11.06
C TYR A 58 9.85 -19.33 11.66
N SER A 59 8.53 -19.16 11.68
CA SER A 59 7.60 -20.21 12.12
C SER A 59 7.64 -21.45 11.24
N SER A 60 8.00 -21.32 9.96
CA SER A 60 8.13 -22.47 9.04
C SER A 60 9.42 -23.27 9.22
N LEU A 61 10.39 -22.75 9.97
CA LEU A 61 11.69 -23.38 10.22
C LEU A 61 11.75 -24.16 11.54
N ILE A 62 10.70 -24.08 12.37
CA ILE A 62 10.53 -24.78 13.64
C ILE A 62 9.54 -25.92 13.44
#